data_AF-A0AB72UK19-F1
#
_entry.id   AF-A0AB72UK19-F1
#
_cell.length_a   1.000
_cell.length_b   1.000
_cell.length_c   1.000
_cell.angle_alpha   90.00
_cell.angle_beta   90.00
_cell.angle_gamma   90.00
#
_symmetry.space_group_name_H-M   'P 1'
#
loop_
_entity.id
_entity.type
_entity.pdbx_description
1 polymer ?
#
loop_
_entity_poly.entity_id
_entity_poly.type
_entity_poly.pdbx_seq_one_letter_code
_entity_poly.pdbx_strand_id
1 'polypeptide(L)'
;MSVFDVSKSERVAVFIDGTNTHQSAKSLGYDIDFVKLRKVLKDSCDLRRMFYYTAIQPENPRSDQPNNPLRPLMDLLSFNGYTLVTKQLKPQQRGKPSIELALDAVLIASHIDRVILFSGDSDFTRLVHDLQMIYGLRVSIVSTQAKDPHVSDELRKQADDFIDMTNLKNVIARKAAQ
;
A
#
# COMPACT_ATOMS: atom_id res chain seq x y z
N MET A 1 9.83 -0.14 20.15
CA MET A 1 9.15 -1.12 19.26
C MET A 1 9.03 -0.52 17.88
N SER A 2 9.10 -1.33 16.83
CA SER A 2 8.85 -0.85 15.46
C SER A 2 7.40 -0.38 15.36
N VAL A 3 7.14 0.70 14.61
CA VAL A 3 5.79 1.23 14.39
C VAL A 3 4.93 0.26 13.57
N PHE A 4 5.56 -0.69 12.88
CA PHE A 4 4.89 -1.73 12.10
C PHE A 4 4.80 -3.09 12.81
N ASP A 5 5.21 -3.17 14.08
CA ASP A 5 5.28 -4.42 14.86
C ASP A 5 6.00 -5.59 14.15
N VAL A 6 7.12 -5.26 13.50
CA VAL A 6 8.00 -6.22 12.81
C VAL A 6 9.35 -6.34 13.49
N SER A 7 10.02 -7.47 13.27
CA SER A 7 11.38 -7.73 13.76
C SER A 7 12.43 -7.68 12.64
N LYS A 8 13.71 -7.46 13.00
CA LYS A 8 14.81 -7.31 12.02
C LYS A 8 15.06 -8.55 11.14
N SER A 9 14.79 -9.74 11.65
CA SER A 9 14.99 -11.00 10.94
C SER A 9 13.80 -11.40 10.07
N GLU A 10 12.66 -10.72 10.22
CA GLU A 10 11.42 -11.06 9.52
C GLU A 10 11.48 -10.60 8.07
N ARG A 11 11.22 -11.51 7.15
CA ARG A 11 11.21 -11.24 5.70
C ARG A 11 9.86 -10.64 5.35
N VAL A 12 9.84 -9.33 5.08
CA VAL A 12 8.59 -8.59 4.88
C VAL A 12 8.40 -8.21 3.42
N ALA A 13 7.18 -8.36 2.91
CA ALA A 13 6.74 -7.69 1.71
C ALA A 13 5.59 -6.71 1.98
N VAL A 14 5.62 -5.58 1.29
CA VAL A 14 4.64 -4.52 1.45
C VAL A 14 3.87 -4.32 0.15
N PHE A 15 2.54 -4.28 0.25
CA PHE A 15 1.62 -4.09 -0.87
C PHE A 15 0.80 -2.84 -0.62
N ILE A 16 0.90 -1.86 -1.53
CA ILE A 16 0.23 -0.57 -1.36
C ILE A 16 -0.83 -0.40 -2.43
N ASP A 17 -2.11 -0.45 -2.04
CA ASP A 17 -3.20 0.04 -2.88
C ASP A 17 -3.14 1.57 -2.89
N GLY A 18 -2.64 2.14 -3.99
CA GLY A 18 -2.39 3.56 -4.12
C GLY A 18 -3.66 4.41 -3.97
N THR A 19 -4.82 3.90 -4.42
CA THR A 19 -6.08 4.65 -4.35
C THR A 19 -6.59 4.70 -2.92
N ASN A 20 -6.71 3.54 -2.27
CA ASN A 20 -7.18 3.46 -0.89
C ASN A 20 -6.22 4.16 0.08
N THR A 21 -4.91 3.99 -0.12
CA THR A 21 -3.88 4.63 0.71
C THR A 21 -3.90 6.15 0.57
N HIS A 22 -4.05 6.67 -0.66
CA HIS A 22 -4.13 8.11 -0.90
C HIS A 22 -5.38 8.71 -0.26
N GLN A 23 -6.54 8.07 -0.41
CA GLN A 23 -7.79 8.52 0.20
C GLN A 23 -7.68 8.57 1.73
N SER A 24 -7.12 7.52 2.35
CA SER A 24 -6.90 7.43 3.79
C SER A 24 -5.93 8.51 4.30
N ALA A 25 -4.81 8.74 3.63
CA ALA A 25 -3.87 9.79 4.02
C ALA A 25 -4.50 11.19 3.90
N LYS A 26 -5.28 11.42 2.84
CA LYS A 26 -5.99 12.67 2.60
C LYS A 26 -7.05 12.96 3.68
N SER A 27 -7.83 11.97 4.11
CA SER A 27 -8.81 12.15 5.20
C SER A 27 -8.15 12.51 6.54
N LEU A 28 -6.92 12.02 6.76
CA LEU A 28 -6.06 12.34 7.90
C LEU A 28 -5.29 13.67 7.75
N GLY A 29 -5.41 14.34 6.60
CA GLY A 29 -4.80 15.63 6.32
C GLY A 29 -3.27 15.58 6.30
N TYR A 30 -2.67 14.56 5.67
CA TYR A 30 -1.23 14.56 5.37
C TYR A 30 -0.90 13.77 4.10
N ASP A 31 0.23 14.09 3.48
CA ASP A 31 0.78 13.32 2.37
C ASP A 31 1.87 12.37 2.85
N ILE A 32 1.89 11.16 2.29
CA ILE A 32 2.90 10.16 2.62
C ILE A 32 4.22 10.48 1.89
N ASP A 33 5.31 10.49 2.64
CA ASP A 33 6.67 10.43 2.12
C ASP A 33 7.06 8.96 1.91
N PHE A 34 6.94 8.50 0.67
CA PHE A 34 7.25 7.11 0.30
C PHE A 34 8.75 6.77 0.42
N VAL A 35 9.64 7.77 0.33
CA VAL A 35 11.07 7.55 0.55
C VAL A 35 11.31 7.27 2.04
N LYS A 36 10.71 8.09 2.91
CA LYS A 36 10.78 7.92 4.36
C LYS A 36 10.10 6.63 4.82
N LEU A 37 8.92 6.30 4.29
CA LEU A 37 8.21 5.06 4.57
C LEU A 37 9.08 3.83 4.28
N ARG A 38 9.68 3.77 3.09
CA ARG A 38 10.57 2.68 2.70
C ARG A 38 11.79 2.59 3.62
N LYS A 39 12.39 3.74 3.98
CA LYS A 39 13.52 3.78 4.90
C LYS A 39 13.17 3.17 6.26
N VAL A 40 12.04 3.57 6.85
CA VAL A 40 11.59 3.08 8.16
C VAL A 40 11.39 1.56 8.14
N LEU A 41 10.78 1.02 7.08
CA LEU A 41 10.59 -0.42 6.92
C LEU A 41 11.92 -1.15 6.75
N LYS A 42 12.81 -0.66 5.89
CA LYS A 42 14.15 -1.25 5.69
C LYS A 42 14.98 -1.27 6.98
N ASP A 43 14.86 -0.25 7.82
CA ASP A 43 15.57 -0.16 9.09
C ASP A 43 14.96 -1.09 10.17
N SER A 44 13.72 -1.55 9.97
CA SER A 44 12.94 -2.35 10.94
C SER A 44 12.92 -3.86 10.66
N CYS A 45 13.09 -4.30 9.41
CA CYS A 45 12.92 -5.70 8.97
C CYS A 45 13.79 -6.06 7.75
N ASP A 46 13.84 -7.34 7.36
CA ASP A 46 14.36 -7.76 6.05
C ASP A 46 13.32 -7.47 4.97
N LEU A 47 13.29 -6.22 4.50
CA LEU A 47 12.36 -5.76 3.46
C LEU A 47 12.69 -6.40 2.10
N ARG A 48 11.93 -7.43 1.72
CA ARG A 48 12.11 -8.21 0.48
C ARG A 48 11.55 -7.49 -0.74
N ARG A 49 10.32 -6.98 -0.63
CA ARG A 49 9.59 -6.35 -1.73
C ARG A 49 8.70 -5.22 -1.23
N MET A 50 8.50 -4.23 -2.10
CA MET A 50 7.63 -3.10 -1.85
C MET A 50 6.91 -2.75 -3.15
N PHE A 51 5.63 -3.05 -3.23
CA PHE A 51 4.81 -2.88 -4.42
C PHE A 51 3.86 -1.69 -4.26
N TYR A 52 3.68 -0.94 -5.34
CA TYR A 52 2.70 0.14 -5.41
C TYR A 52 1.74 -0.11 -6.58
N TYR A 53 0.46 -0.18 -6.27
CA TYR A 53 -0.62 -0.57 -7.17
C TYR A 53 -1.47 0.64 -7.49
N THR A 54 -1.54 1.04 -8.76
CA THR A 54 -2.36 2.19 -9.15
C THR A 54 -2.94 2.03 -10.55
N ALA A 55 -4.06 2.71 -10.78
CA ALA A 55 -4.67 2.77 -12.08
C ALA A 55 -4.32 4.10 -12.75
N ILE A 56 -3.95 4.05 -14.03
CA ILE A 56 -3.61 5.23 -14.81
C ILE A 56 -4.65 5.41 -15.92
N GLN A 57 -5.07 6.66 -16.11
CA GLN A 57 -5.86 7.01 -17.28
C GLN A 57 -4.92 7.12 -18.49
N PRO A 58 -5.36 6.68 -19.68
CA PRO A 58 -4.58 6.84 -20.90
C PRO A 58 -4.44 8.33 -21.17
N GLU A 59 -3.26 8.74 -21.63
CA GLU A 59 -3.08 10.11 -22.08
C GLU A 59 -3.99 10.35 -23.27
N ASN A 60 -4.80 11.41 -23.20
CA ASN A 60 -5.68 11.75 -24.29
C ASN A 60 -4.85 12.57 -25.29
N PRO A 61 -4.53 12.06 -26.49
CA PRO A 61 -3.59 12.72 -27.41
C PRO A 61 -4.12 14.06 -27.95
N ARG A 62 -5.39 14.38 -27.66
CA ARG A 62 -6.12 15.59 -28.09
C ARG A 62 -6.35 16.59 -26.96
N SER A 63 -5.89 16.31 -25.74
CA SER A 63 -5.97 17.27 -24.64
C SER A 63 -4.64 17.97 -24.45
N ASP A 64 -4.65 19.29 -24.39
CA ASP A 64 -3.48 20.14 -24.12
C ASP A 64 -2.97 20.01 -22.68
N GLN A 65 -3.47 19.05 -21.88
CA GLN A 65 -2.97 18.76 -20.54
C GLN A 65 -1.76 17.83 -20.64
N PRO A 66 -0.54 18.34 -20.43
CA PRO A 66 0.64 17.51 -20.43
C PRO A 66 0.73 16.80 -19.08
N ASN A 67 0.93 15.49 -19.11
CA ASN A 67 1.25 14.62 -17.97
C ASN A 67 0.09 14.18 -17.07
N ASN A 68 -0.08 12.86 -16.98
CA ASN A 68 -0.76 12.21 -15.87
C ASN A 68 -0.22 12.78 -14.52
N PRO A 69 -1.08 13.30 -13.62
CA PRO A 69 -0.66 13.93 -12.36
C PRO A 69 0.09 12.97 -11.42
N LEU A 70 -0.01 11.66 -11.65
CA LEU A 70 0.72 10.64 -10.91
C LEU A 70 2.15 10.42 -11.43
N ARG A 71 2.54 10.90 -12.62
CA ARG A 71 3.88 10.69 -13.22
C ARG A 71 5.01 11.04 -12.23
N PRO A 72 5.04 12.22 -11.57
CA PRO A 72 6.11 12.54 -10.62
C PRO A 72 6.20 11.56 -9.45
N LEU A 73 5.06 11.07 -8.95
CA LEU A 73 5.03 10.06 -7.89
C LEU A 73 5.53 8.70 -8.40
N MET A 74 5.10 8.28 -9.60
CA MET A 74 5.53 7.03 -10.23
C MET A 74 7.04 6.99 -10.46
N ASP A 75 7.61 8.10 -10.93
CA ASP A 75 9.05 8.24 -11.12
C ASP A 75 9.78 8.16 -9.77
N LEU A 76 9.33 8.92 -8.77
CA LEU A 76 9.87 8.86 -7.41
C LEU A 76 9.88 7.42 -6.87
N LEU A 77 8.75 6.71 -6.97
CA LEU A 77 8.62 5.33 -6.49
C LEU A 77 9.61 4.40 -7.20
N SER A 78 9.70 4.50 -8.52
CA SER A 78 10.58 3.66 -9.35
C SER A 78 12.06 3.89 -9.02
N PHE A 79 12.48 5.14 -8.85
CA PHE A 79 13.84 5.47 -8.43
C PHE A 79 14.17 5.04 -7.00
N ASN A 80 13.16 4.90 -6.14
CA ASN A 80 13.33 4.52 -4.74
C ASN A 80 13.06 3.03 -4.47
N GLY A 81 13.13 2.19 -5.50
CA GLY A 81 13.12 0.73 -5.35
C GLY A 81 11.75 0.14 -4.97
N TYR A 82 10.67 0.81 -5.37
CA TYR A 82 9.34 0.23 -5.42
C TYR A 82 9.14 -0.51 -6.75
N THR A 83 8.40 -1.61 -6.71
CA THR A 83 7.86 -2.22 -7.92
C THR A 83 6.50 -1.59 -8.22
N LEU A 84 6.42 -0.85 -9.31
CA LEU A 84 5.20 -0.16 -9.72
C LEU A 84 4.36 -1.05 -10.62
N VAL A 85 3.12 -1.32 -10.20
CA VAL A 85 2.15 -2.09 -10.97
C VAL A 85 1.02 -1.15 -11.40
N THR A 86 0.86 -0.98 -12.71
CA THR A 86 -0.15 -0.08 -13.27
C THR A 86 -1.20 -0.85 -14.05
N LYS A 87 -2.46 -0.40 -13.92
CA LYS A 87 -3.57 -0.83 -14.77
C LYS A 87 -4.02 0.33 -15.64
N GLN A 88 -3.94 0.16 -16.95
CA GLN A 88 -4.52 1.12 -17.89
C GLN A 88 -6.04 1.00 -17.87
N LEU A 89 -6.71 2.08 -17.53
CA LEU A 89 -8.18 2.15 -17.56
C LEU A 89 -8.63 2.63 -18.94
N LYS A 90 -9.77 2.12 -19.44
CA LYS A 90 -10.42 2.75 -20.59
C LYS A 90 -11.04 4.09 -20.16
N PRO A 91 -11.28 5.04 -21.09
CA PRO A 91 -12.04 6.24 -20.78
C PRO A 91 -13.37 5.89 -20.10
N GLN A 92 -13.73 6.63 -19.04
CA GLN A 92 -14.93 6.40 -18.21
C GLN A 92 -14.91 5.12 -17.35
N GLN A 93 -13.90 4.26 -17.47
CA GLN A 93 -13.71 3.11 -16.59
C GLN A 93 -13.10 3.56 -15.26
N ARG A 94 -13.62 3.03 -14.16
CA ARG A 94 -13.00 3.11 -12.83
C ARG A 94 -12.53 1.71 -12.45
N GLY A 95 -11.41 1.63 -11.73
CA GLY A 95 -10.91 0.36 -11.24
C GLY A 95 -9.58 0.51 -10.52
N LYS A 96 -9.30 -0.46 -9.64
CA LYS A 96 -8.05 -0.63 -8.89
C LYS A 96 -7.41 -1.96 -9.33
N PRO A 97 -6.08 -2.07 -9.38
CA PRO A 97 -5.43 -3.34 -9.70
C PRO A 97 -5.41 -4.33 -8.52
N SER A 98 -6.58 -4.62 -7.93
CA SER A 98 -6.70 -5.53 -6.79
C SER A 98 -6.40 -6.98 -7.14
N ILE A 99 -6.69 -7.41 -8.38
CA ILE A 99 -6.40 -8.78 -8.83
C ILE A 99 -4.89 -8.97 -8.97
N GLU A 100 -4.23 -8.00 -9.59
CA GLU A 100 -2.77 -8.00 -9.77
C GLU A 100 -2.07 -8.02 -8.39
N LEU A 101 -2.55 -7.22 -7.44
CA LEU A 101 -2.06 -7.23 -6.05
C LEU A 101 -2.23 -8.61 -5.40
N ALA A 102 -3.43 -9.20 -5.50
CA ALA A 102 -3.71 -10.50 -4.89
C ALA A 102 -2.83 -11.62 -5.48
N LEU A 103 -2.64 -11.62 -6.80
CA LEU A 103 -1.79 -12.59 -7.48
C LEU A 103 -0.32 -12.46 -7.07
N ASP A 104 0.21 -11.24 -7.04
CA ASP A 104 1.59 -10.98 -6.64
C ASP A 104 1.84 -11.40 -5.18
N ALA A 105 0.87 -11.14 -4.28
CA ALA A 105 0.95 -11.52 -2.87
C ALA A 105 1.05 -13.04 -2.70
N VAL A 106 0.20 -13.80 -3.40
CA VAL A 106 0.24 -15.26 -3.39
C VAL A 106 1.53 -15.79 -4.02
N LEU A 107 2.00 -15.19 -5.12
CA LEU A 107 3.18 -15.63 -5.86
C LEU A 107 4.46 -15.58 -5.00
N ILE A 108 4.58 -14.59 -4.12
CA ILE A 108 5.77 -14.43 -3.28
C ILE A 108 5.60 -15.00 -1.87
N ALA A 109 4.41 -15.51 -1.51
CA ALA A 109 4.05 -15.88 -0.15
C ALA A 109 5.06 -16.87 0.48
N SER A 110 5.55 -17.85 -0.27
CA SER A 110 6.55 -18.84 0.21
C SER A 110 7.95 -18.26 0.49
N HIS A 111 8.20 -16.99 0.17
CA HIS A 111 9.50 -16.33 0.29
C HIS A 111 9.54 -15.23 1.36
N ILE A 112 8.43 -15.04 2.08
CA ILE A 112 8.27 -14.01 3.10
C ILE A 112 7.63 -14.61 4.35
N ASP A 113 7.76 -13.90 5.46
CA ASP A 113 7.17 -14.27 6.75
C ASP A 113 5.94 -13.40 7.07
N ARG A 114 5.92 -12.16 6.54
CA ARG A 114 4.83 -11.21 6.77
C ARG A 114 4.48 -10.38 5.55
N VAL A 115 3.17 -10.15 5.40
CA VAL A 115 2.60 -9.15 4.49
C VAL A 115 2.18 -7.92 5.29
N ILE A 116 2.58 -6.74 4.82
CA ILE A 116 2.00 -5.47 5.23
C ILE A 116 1.18 -4.93 4.06
N LEU A 117 -0.15 -4.88 4.22
CA LEU A 117 -1.07 -4.42 3.19
C LEU A 117 -1.62 -3.04 3.56
N PHE A 118 -1.27 -2.03 2.77
CA PHE A 118 -1.87 -0.70 2.85
C PHE A 118 -3.14 -0.68 2.01
N SER A 119 -4.26 -0.98 2.67
CA SER A 119 -5.62 -0.89 2.13
C SER A 119 -6.63 -1.06 3.26
N GLY A 120 -7.84 -0.55 3.10
CA GLY A 120 -8.98 -0.86 3.98
C GLY A 120 -10.13 -1.57 3.25
N ASP A 121 -9.88 -2.03 2.04
CA ASP A 121 -10.86 -2.62 1.14
C ASP A 121 -11.20 -4.08 1.51
N SER A 122 -12.49 -4.34 1.78
CA SER A 122 -13.00 -5.67 2.15
C SER A 122 -12.77 -6.74 1.10
N ASP A 123 -12.55 -6.38 -0.17
CA ASP A 123 -12.27 -7.34 -1.25
C ASP A 123 -11.00 -8.17 -0.96
N PHE A 124 -10.07 -7.63 -0.14
CA PHE A 124 -8.86 -8.35 0.26
C PHE A 124 -9.06 -9.32 1.44
N THR A 125 -10.23 -9.37 2.07
CA THR A 125 -10.46 -10.22 3.25
C THR A 125 -10.16 -11.69 2.96
N ARG A 126 -10.60 -12.18 1.79
CA ARG A 126 -10.32 -13.55 1.37
C ARG A 126 -8.83 -13.79 1.10
N LEU A 127 -8.14 -12.82 0.52
CA LEU A 127 -6.69 -12.89 0.31
C LEU A 127 -5.96 -13.01 1.65
N VAL A 128 -6.30 -12.18 2.64
CA VAL A 128 -5.69 -12.23 3.98
C VAL A 128 -5.88 -13.61 4.61
N HIS A 129 -7.10 -14.13 4.59
CA HIS A 129 -7.41 -15.47 5.08
C HIS A 129 -6.53 -16.54 4.41
N ASP A 130 -6.43 -16.53 3.08
CA ASP A 130 -5.71 -17.57 2.34
C ASP A 130 -4.18 -17.47 2.55
N LEU A 131 -3.63 -16.25 2.67
CA LEU A 131 -2.21 -16.05 3.03
C LEU A 131 -1.88 -16.63 4.41
N GLN A 132 -2.77 -16.45 5.39
CA GLN A 132 -2.61 -17.01 6.73
C GLN A 132 -2.77 -18.53 6.72
N MET A 133 -3.84 -19.04 6.11
CA MET A 133 -4.20 -20.46 6.20
C MET A 133 -3.31 -21.37 5.35
N ILE A 134 -2.98 -20.96 4.13
CA ILE A 134 -2.23 -21.82 3.20
C ILE A 134 -0.73 -21.71 3.47
N TYR A 135 -0.25 -20.52 3.78
CA TYR A 135 1.19 -20.25 3.85
C TYR A 135 1.70 -19.95 5.27
N GLY A 136 0.81 -19.77 6.25
CA GLY A 136 1.19 -19.46 7.63
C GLY A 136 1.76 -18.05 7.83
N LEU A 137 1.49 -17.13 6.89
CA LEU A 137 2.00 -15.76 6.96
C LEU A 137 1.24 -14.95 8.02
N ARG A 138 1.94 -14.05 8.70
CA ARG A 138 1.28 -12.96 9.45
C ARG A 138 0.92 -11.84 8.48
N VAL A 139 -0.25 -11.23 8.67
CA VAL A 139 -0.74 -10.14 7.83
C VAL A 139 -1.11 -8.93 8.68
N SER A 140 -0.43 -7.81 8.41
CA SER A 140 -0.73 -6.52 9.00
C SER A 140 -1.49 -5.63 8.03
N ILE A 141 -2.63 -5.11 8.44
CA ILE A 141 -3.40 -4.13 7.67
C ILE A 141 -3.02 -2.73 8.13
N VAL A 142 -2.64 -1.88 7.17
CA VAL A 142 -2.40 -0.45 7.38
C VAL A 142 -3.52 0.34 6.73
N SER A 143 -4.34 0.98 7.54
CA SER A 143 -5.44 1.85 7.08
C SER A 143 -5.81 2.82 8.19
N THR A 144 -6.96 3.50 8.09
CA THR A 144 -7.46 4.36 9.16
C THR A 144 -8.93 4.13 9.46
N GLN A 145 -9.27 4.31 10.73
CA GLN A 145 -10.65 4.35 11.21
C GLN A 145 -11.15 5.78 11.41
N ALA A 146 -10.26 6.76 11.34
CA ALA A 146 -10.60 8.15 11.61
C ALA A 146 -11.22 8.80 10.38
N LYS A 147 -12.33 9.52 10.60
CA LYS A 147 -13.09 10.31 9.60
C LYS A 147 -13.47 9.51 8.35
N ASP A 148 -14.70 8.98 8.37
CA ASP A 148 -15.29 8.11 7.33
C ASP A 148 -14.49 6.80 7.18
N PRO A 149 -14.89 5.69 7.85
CA PRO A 149 -14.04 4.52 7.99
C PRO A 149 -13.66 3.96 6.61
N HIS A 150 -12.40 4.20 6.23
CA HIS A 150 -11.82 3.69 4.99
C HIS A 150 -11.40 2.21 5.11
N VAL A 151 -11.61 1.59 6.28
CA VAL A 151 -11.38 0.16 6.52
C VAL A 151 -12.67 -0.57 6.89
N SER A 152 -12.91 -1.71 6.24
CA SER A 152 -13.96 -2.65 6.63
C SER A 152 -13.62 -3.36 7.94
N ASP A 153 -14.60 -3.48 8.84
CA ASP A 153 -14.47 -4.24 10.08
C ASP A 153 -14.13 -5.71 9.82
N GLU A 154 -14.59 -6.29 8.71
CA GLU A 154 -14.30 -7.67 8.34
C GLU A 154 -12.82 -7.86 8.02
N LEU A 155 -12.25 -6.98 7.18
CA LEU A 155 -10.83 -7.02 6.84
C LEU A 155 -9.98 -6.82 8.09
N ARG A 156 -10.36 -5.88 8.95
CA ARG A 156 -9.65 -5.62 10.20
C ARG A 156 -9.66 -6.83 11.13
N LYS A 157 -10.80 -7.51 11.28
CA LYS A 157 -10.92 -8.71 12.12
C LYS A 157 -10.14 -9.90 11.56
N GLN A 158 -9.97 -9.97 10.24
CA GLN A 158 -9.21 -11.04 9.58
C GLN A 158 -7.68 -10.85 9.74
N ALA A 159 -7.21 -9.63 9.91
CA ALA A 159 -5.79 -9.32 10.06
C ALA A 159 -5.22 -9.81 11.40
N ASP A 160 -3.93 -10.18 11.41
CA ASP A 160 -3.21 -10.44 12.66
C ASP A 160 -2.98 -9.15 13.44
N ASP A 161 -2.60 -8.08 12.73
CA ASP A 161 -2.32 -6.77 13.29
C ASP A 161 -2.99 -5.67 12.48
N PHE A 162 -3.50 -4.65 13.17
CA PHE A 162 -4.02 -3.44 12.54
C PHE A 162 -3.19 -2.22 12.95
N ILE A 163 -2.64 -1.53 11.97
CA ILE A 163 -1.78 -0.36 12.16
C ILE A 163 -2.53 0.87 11.65
N ASP A 164 -2.97 1.73 12.57
CA ASP A 164 -3.64 2.96 12.20
C ASP A 164 -2.65 3.97 11.60
N MET A 165 -2.96 4.48 10.41
CA MET A 165 -2.22 5.52 9.73
C MET A 165 -2.06 6.81 10.55
N THR A 166 -2.96 7.07 11.52
CA THR A 166 -2.80 8.19 12.47
C THR A 166 -1.48 8.10 13.24
N ASN A 167 -1.07 6.89 13.63
CA ASN A 167 0.19 6.62 14.34
C ASN A 167 1.41 6.76 13.44
N LEU A 168 1.23 6.66 12.12
CA LEU A 168 2.30 6.78 11.14
C LEU A 168 2.60 8.24 10.79
N LYS A 169 1.68 9.18 11.02
CA LYS A 169 1.79 10.58 10.58
C LYS A 169 3.11 11.23 10.99
N ASN A 170 3.51 11.11 12.26
CA ASN A 170 4.77 11.72 12.75
C ASN A 170 6.03 11.06 12.15
N VAL A 171 5.89 9.85 11.61
CA VAL A 171 6.99 9.02 11.14
C VAL A 171 7.14 9.11 9.63
N ILE A 172 6.05 9.18 8.86
CA ILE A 172 6.09 9.10 7.39
C ILE A 172 5.43 10.27 6.67
N ALA A 173 4.88 11.28 7.37
CA ALA A 173 4.35 12.45 6.68
C ALA A 173 5.46 13.24 5.99
N ARG A 174 5.16 13.79 4.81
CA ARG A 174 5.99 14.81 4.17
C ARG A 174 6.09 16.00 5.10
N LYS A 175 7.30 16.56 5.23
CA LYS A 175 7.46 17.88 5.86
C LYS A 175 6.70 18.89 5.00
N ALA A 176 5.94 19.79 5.63
CA ALA A 176 5.42 20.95 4.92
C ALA A 176 6.60 21.68 4.27
N ALA A 177 6.45 22.08 3.00
CA ALA A 177 7.41 22.98 2.38
C ALA A 177 7.49 24.23 3.27
N GLN A 178 8.67 24.48 3.84
CA GLN A 178 8.98 25.75 4.51
C GLN A 178 9.30 26.80 3.47
#